data_AF-A0A1W1CGK4-F1
#
_entry.id   AF-A0A1W1CGK4-F1
#
_cell.length_a   1.000
_cell.length_b   1.000
_cell.length_c   1.000
_cell.angle_alpha   90.00
_cell.angle_beta   90.00
_cell.angle_gamma   90.00
#
_symmetry.space_group_name_H-M   'P 1'
#
loop_
_entity.id
_entity.type
_entity.pdbx_description
1 polymer ?
#
loop_
_entity_poly.entity_id
_entity_poly.type
_entity_poly.pdbx_seq_one_letter_code
_entity_poly.pdbx_strand_id
1 'polypeptide(L)'
;MRELFLILSLLLVAGCSQEKKENHSVVASNDTQKKESVETIAKREKPVAQKSVKKVEEVTPTKEAAVVKKVASVNSAVDGAKIFVKCSACHGKDAQKRALGKSNIIKGWKETKIVDALHGYKAGTYGGSMKAVMKGQVSGLSDAEIDAVAKYISKL
;
A
#
# COMPACT_ATOMS: atom_id res chain seq x y z
N MET A 1 -26.83 -34.73 2.07
CA MET A 1 -28.25 -35.11 2.33
C MET A 1 -28.72 -34.28 3.53
N ARG A 2 -28.89 -32.96 3.38
CA ARG A 2 -29.95 -32.21 2.69
C ARG A 2 -31.28 -32.08 3.45
N GLU A 3 -31.38 -32.55 4.71
CA GLU A 3 -32.66 -32.50 5.46
C GLU A 3 -32.59 -31.89 6.88
N LEU A 4 -31.64 -30.99 7.16
CA LEU A 4 -31.56 -30.33 8.48
C LEU A 4 -31.73 -28.80 8.44
N PHE A 5 -32.40 -28.28 7.40
CA PHE A 5 -32.53 -26.84 7.15
C PHE A 5 -33.96 -26.29 7.16
N LEU A 6 -34.98 -27.05 7.59
CA LEU A 6 -36.38 -26.72 7.31
C LEU A 6 -37.32 -26.50 8.51
N ILE A 7 -36.83 -26.35 9.75
CA ILE A 7 -37.75 -26.22 10.91
C ILE A 7 -37.26 -25.23 11.98
N LEU A 8 -37.09 -23.94 11.66
CA LEU A 8 -37.20 -22.91 12.71
C LEU A 8 -37.55 -21.50 12.21
N SER A 9 -38.37 -21.39 11.16
CA SER A 9 -39.03 -20.14 10.80
C SER A 9 -40.48 -20.16 11.28
N LEU A 10 -40.76 -19.79 12.54
CA LEU A 10 -41.99 -19.08 12.92
C LEU A 10 -41.97 -18.63 14.39
N LEU A 11 -41.72 -17.34 14.63
CA LEU A 11 -42.32 -16.61 15.76
C LEU A 11 -42.29 -15.10 15.46
N LEU A 12 -43.48 -14.65 15.04
CA LEU A 12 -44.12 -13.32 15.10
C LEU A 12 -43.30 -12.23 15.83
N VAL A 13 -42.96 -11.10 15.22
CA VAL A 13 -43.83 -9.96 14.85
C VAL A 13 -44.79 -9.54 15.97
N ALA A 14 -44.37 -8.57 16.79
CA ALA A 14 -45.21 -7.48 17.32
C ALA A 14 -44.31 -6.41 17.99
N GLY A 15 -44.31 -5.18 17.46
CA GLY A 15 -43.58 -4.06 18.06
C GLY A 15 -43.50 -2.82 17.16
N CYS A 16 -44.64 -2.17 16.95
CA CYS A 16 -44.77 -0.85 16.30
C CYS A 16 -44.26 0.29 17.21
N SER A 17 -43.60 1.32 16.64
CA SER A 17 -43.98 2.75 16.78
C SER A 17 -42.91 3.73 16.24
N GLN A 18 -43.20 4.32 15.07
CA GLN A 18 -43.42 5.78 14.79
C GLN A 18 -42.41 6.80 15.40
N GLU A 19 -41.87 7.83 14.75
CA GLU A 19 -42.13 8.61 13.52
C GLU A 19 -40.93 9.59 13.30
N LYS A 20 -40.59 9.89 12.03
CA LYS A 20 -39.99 11.13 11.45
C LYS A 20 -38.94 11.94 12.22
N LYS A 21 -37.81 12.26 11.55
CA LYS A 21 -37.73 13.40 10.61
C LYS A 21 -36.41 13.38 9.82
N GLU A 22 -36.57 13.55 8.51
CA GLU A 22 -35.52 13.92 7.57
C GLU A 22 -35.06 15.37 7.84
N ASN A 23 -33.77 15.65 7.64
CA ASN A 23 -33.35 17.01 7.31
C ASN A 23 -32.15 16.96 6.36
N HIS A 24 -32.42 17.27 5.10
CA HIS A 24 -31.45 17.52 4.07
C HIS A 24 -31.48 19.04 3.79
N SER A 25 -30.30 19.66 3.92
CA SER A 25 -29.82 20.88 3.25
C SER A 25 -30.80 22.04 3.07
N VAL A 26 -30.46 23.17 3.71
CA VAL A 26 -30.55 24.47 3.04
C VAL A 26 -29.43 25.38 3.49
N VAL A 27 -28.69 25.80 2.47
CA VAL A 27 -27.77 26.92 2.36
C VAL A 27 -28.29 28.20 3.02
N ALA A 28 -27.40 28.92 3.70
CA ALA A 28 -27.57 30.34 3.99
C ALA A 28 -26.29 31.05 3.56
N SER A 29 -26.33 31.57 2.34
CA SER A 29 -25.52 32.69 1.89
C SER A 29 -25.80 33.89 2.79
N ASN A 30 -24.75 34.62 3.19
CA ASN A 30 -24.88 36.06 3.35
C ASN A 30 -23.74 36.72 2.60
N ASP A 31 -24.15 37.52 1.63
CA ASP A 31 -23.38 38.26 0.66
C ASP A 31 -22.96 39.62 1.23
N THR A 32 -21.69 39.94 1.01
CA THR A 32 -21.13 41.25 0.66
C THR A 32 -21.60 42.52 1.39
N GLN A 33 -20.64 43.18 2.05
CA GLN A 33 -20.37 44.58 1.71
C GLN A 33 -18.88 44.87 1.53
N LYS A 34 -18.63 45.42 0.35
CA LYS A 34 -17.40 45.89 -0.28
C LYS A 34 -17.24 47.38 0.00
N LYS A 35 -16.03 47.82 0.37
CA LYS A 35 -15.49 49.18 0.15
C LYS A 35 -14.00 49.00 -0.13
N GLU A 36 -13.57 49.21 -1.39
CA GLU A 36 -12.78 50.41 -1.83
C GLU A 36 -11.34 50.35 -1.31
N SER A 37 -10.23 50.42 -2.07
CA SER A 37 -9.93 50.85 -3.45
C SER A 37 -8.54 50.27 -3.81
N VAL A 38 -8.28 49.79 -5.05
CA VAL A 38 -7.43 50.45 -6.09
C VAL A 38 -6.14 51.05 -5.51
N GLU A 39 -4.92 50.60 -5.86
CA GLU A 39 -4.19 50.97 -7.08
C GLU A 39 -2.90 50.11 -7.17
N THR A 40 -2.68 49.32 -8.24
CA THR A 40 -1.70 49.56 -9.34
C THR A 40 -0.28 49.89 -8.83
N ILE A 41 0.81 49.18 -9.17
CA ILE A 41 1.60 49.23 -10.42
C ILE A 41 2.72 48.19 -10.23
N ALA A 42 2.84 47.16 -11.08
CA ALA A 42 3.87 46.96 -12.12
C ALA A 42 5.33 47.06 -11.60
N LYS A 43 6.32 46.26 -12.00
CA LYS A 43 6.61 45.40 -13.15
C LYS A 43 8.02 44.87 -12.83
N ARG A 44 8.36 43.64 -13.22
CA ARG A 44 9.45 43.34 -14.17
C ARG A 44 9.89 41.89 -14.08
N GLU A 45 9.81 41.28 -15.25
CA GLU A 45 10.06 39.89 -15.59
C GLU A 45 11.54 39.63 -15.86
N LYS A 46 11.98 38.40 -15.54
CA LYS A 46 12.89 37.48 -16.29
C LYS A 46 14.29 38.00 -16.71
N PRO A 47 15.23 37.14 -17.19
CA PRO A 47 15.34 35.68 -17.27
C PRO A 47 16.64 35.17 -16.58
N VAL A 48 17.01 33.88 -16.55
CA VAL A 48 17.95 33.27 -17.52
C VAL A 48 18.16 31.79 -17.19
N ALA A 49 17.95 30.96 -18.22
CA ALA A 49 18.67 29.76 -18.67
C ALA A 49 19.20 28.76 -17.62
N GLN A 50 18.75 27.50 -17.63
CA GLN A 50 19.25 26.45 -18.54
C GLN A 50 20.77 26.45 -18.71
N LYS A 51 21.44 25.44 -18.14
CA LYS A 51 22.62 24.84 -18.79
C LYS A 51 22.73 23.34 -18.54
N SER A 52 22.82 22.66 -19.67
CA SER A 52 23.01 21.25 -19.95
C SER A 52 24.38 20.70 -19.53
N VAL A 53 24.34 19.44 -19.04
CA VAL A 53 25.12 18.26 -19.50
C VAL A 53 26.66 18.28 -19.41
N LYS A 54 27.21 17.27 -18.70
CA LYS A 54 28.43 16.48 -18.97
C LYS A 54 28.36 15.25 -18.03
N LYS A 55 28.12 14.00 -18.48
CA LYS A 55 29.08 13.05 -19.11
C LYS A 55 30.41 13.07 -18.34
N VAL A 56 30.72 12.06 -17.52
CA VAL A 56 31.51 10.83 -17.77
C VAL A 56 31.64 10.24 -16.33
N GLU A 57 31.41 8.97 -15.98
CA GLU A 57 32.26 7.82 -16.27
C GLU A 57 31.62 6.54 -15.72
N GLU A 58 31.53 5.55 -16.59
CA GLU A 58 31.60 4.14 -16.27
C GLU A 58 33.01 3.84 -15.77
N VAL A 59 33.17 3.29 -14.56
CA VAL A 59 34.38 2.55 -14.17
C VAL A 59 33.99 1.29 -13.39
N THR A 60 33.69 0.23 -14.15
CA THR A 60 34.37 -1.05 -13.90
C THR A 60 35.48 -1.13 -14.97
N PRO A 61 36.58 -1.90 -14.84
CA PRO A 61 36.85 -2.96 -13.85
C PRO A 61 38.30 -2.94 -13.28
N THR A 62 38.51 -3.62 -12.16
CA THR A 62 39.76 -4.37 -11.98
C THR A 62 39.40 -5.76 -11.48
N LYS A 63 39.47 -6.71 -12.41
CA LYS A 63 39.81 -8.12 -12.19
C LYS A 63 41.11 -8.18 -11.36
N GLU A 64 41.45 -9.17 -10.54
CA GLU A 64 40.99 -10.54 -10.37
C GLU A 64 41.55 -11.05 -9.03
N ALA A 65 40.91 -12.09 -8.48
CA ALA A 65 41.50 -13.17 -7.66
C ALA A 65 42.20 -12.79 -6.32
N ALA A 66 41.88 -13.37 -5.16
CA ALA A 66 41.04 -14.52 -4.88
C ALA A 66 40.82 -14.66 -3.36
N VAL A 67 39.78 -15.41 -3.03
CA VAL A 67 39.57 -16.19 -1.80
C VAL A 67 39.28 -15.41 -0.50
N VAL A 68 38.00 -15.18 -0.24
CA VAL A 68 37.46 -15.56 1.08
C VAL A 68 36.05 -16.14 0.95
N LYS A 69 36.04 -17.47 0.88
CA LYS A 69 35.09 -18.36 1.54
C LYS A 69 33.61 -17.96 1.40
N LYS A 70 32.96 -18.59 0.42
CA LYS A 70 31.54 -18.92 0.49
C LYS A 70 31.32 -19.72 1.77
N VAL A 71 31.00 -19.02 2.86
CA VAL A 71 30.28 -19.64 3.96
C VAL A 71 28.97 -20.09 3.35
N ALA A 72 28.85 -21.40 3.15
CA ALA A 72 27.56 -22.03 3.04
C ALA A 72 26.85 -21.69 4.35
N SER A 73 26.15 -20.55 4.33
CA SER A 73 25.17 -20.19 5.32
C SER A 73 24.31 -21.44 5.45
N VAL A 74 24.28 -21.97 6.66
CA VAL A 74 23.27 -22.93 7.10
C VAL A 74 21.93 -22.20 7.00
N ASN A 75 21.43 -22.08 5.77
CA ASN A 75 20.14 -21.54 5.45
C ASN A 75 19.14 -22.57 5.95
N SER A 76 18.79 -22.49 7.23
CA SER A 76 17.45 -22.86 7.67
C SER A 76 16.50 -22.13 6.71
N ALA A 77 15.95 -22.87 5.75
CA ALA A 77 15.16 -22.26 4.69
C ALA A 77 13.93 -21.61 5.34
N VAL A 78 13.87 -20.29 5.28
CA VAL A 78 12.70 -19.55 5.75
C VAL A 78 11.54 -19.85 4.79
N ASP A 79 10.45 -20.37 5.32
CA ASP A 79 9.28 -20.74 4.53
C ASP A 79 8.40 -19.52 4.24
N GLY A 80 8.53 -18.98 3.03
CA GLY A 80 7.73 -17.87 2.54
C GLY A 80 6.23 -18.16 2.48
N ALA A 81 5.83 -19.41 2.21
CA ALA A 81 4.41 -19.79 2.17
C ALA A 81 3.79 -19.68 3.57
N LYS A 82 4.51 -20.13 4.60
CA LYS A 82 4.08 -20.03 6.00
C LYS A 82 3.94 -18.58 6.46
N ILE A 83 4.80 -17.68 5.99
CA ILE A 83 4.69 -16.24 6.27
C ILE A 83 3.46 -15.67 5.58
N PHE A 84 3.24 -16.03 4.31
CA PHE A 84 2.14 -15.53 3.49
C PHE A 84 0.75 -15.86 4.03
N VAL A 85 0.59 -16.90 4.86
CA VAL A 85 -0.69 -17.24 5.50
C VAL A 85 -1.32 -16.00 6.18
N LYS A 86 -0.51 -15.19 6.88
CA LYS A 86 -0.99 -13.96 7.54
C LYS A 86 -1.43 -12.90 6.52
N CYS A 87 -0.71 -12.79 5.40
CA CYS A 87 -1.01 -11.85 4.32
C CYS A 87 -2.31 -12.22 3.60
N SER A 88 -2.56 -13.52 3.44
CA SER A 88 -3.66 -14.07 2.66
C SER A 88 -5.05 -13.69 3.19
N ALA A 89 -5.16 -13.41 4.50
CA ALA A 89 -6.41 -12.98 5.13
C ALA A 89 -6.99 -11.71 4.47
N CYS A 90 -6.11 -10.78 4.06
CA CYS A 90 -6.52 -9.55 3.41
C CYS A 90 -6.25 -9.55 1.91
N HIS A 91 -5.12 -10.13 1.46
CA HIS A 91 -4.71 -10.13 0.05
C HIS A 91 -5.29 -11.28 -0.78
N GLY A 92 -5.97 -12.24 -0.15
CA GLY A 92 -6.46 -13.45 -0.80
C GLY A 92 -5.42 -14.57 -0.84
N LYS A 93 -5.88 -15.80 -1.05
CA LYS A 93 -5.03 -17.01 -1.07
C LYS A 93 -3.96 -16.99 -2.16
N ASP A 94 -4.23 -16.28 -3.26
CA ASP A 94 -3.36 -16.16 -4.43
C ASP A 94 -2.93 -14.70 -4.65
N ALA A 95 -2.99 -13.89 -3.60
CA ALA A 95 -2.62 -12.47 -3.62
C ALA A 95 -3.41 -11.61 -4.65
N GLN A 96 -4.58 -12.10 -5.05
CA GLN A 96 -5.41 -11.58 -6.14
C GLN A 96 -6.37 -10.48 -5.71
N LYS A 97 -6.53 -10.22 -4.40
CA LYS A 97 -7.51 -9.26 -3.90
C LYS A 97 -6.87 -7.89 -3.70
N ARG A 98 -7.70 -6.86 -3.86
CA ARG A 98 -7.46 -5.54 -3.26
C ARG A 98 -7.76 -5.66 -1.77
N ALA A 99 -6.72 -5.77 -0.95
CA ALA A 99 -6.86 -5.85 0.49
C ALA A 99 -7.64 -4.65 1.03
N LEU A 100 -8.72 -4.96 1.77
CA LEU A 100 -9.67 -4.00 2.33
C LEU A 100 -10.27 -3.03 1.28
N GLY A 101 -10.25 -3.40 -0.01
CA GLY A 101 -10.66 -2.54 -1.12
C GLY A 101 -9.74 -1.34 -1.39
N LYS A 102 -8.58 -1.25 -0.73
CA LYS A 102 -7.65 -0.10 -0.83
C LYS A 102 -6.28 -0.44 -1.38
N SER A 103 -5.79 -1.67 -1.20
CA SER A 103 -4.47 -2.04 -1.73
C SER A 103 -4.48 -2.24 -3.25
N ASN A 104 -3.27 -2.26 -3.82
CA ASN A 104 -3.05 -2.85 -5.13
C ASN A 104 -3.20 -4.38 -5.06
N ILE A 105 -3.54 -5.01 -6.19
CA ILE A 105 -3.43 -6.45 -6.36
C ILE A 105 -1.94 -6.78 -6.54
N ILE A 106 -1.44 -7.75 -5.77
CA ILE A 106 0.00 -8.10 -5.74
C ILE A 106 0.34 -9.41 -6.46
N LYS A 107 -0.68 -10.18 -6.90
CA LYS A 107 -0.51 -11.32 -7.81
C LYS A 107 0.26 -10.91 -9.07
N GLY A 108 1.22 -11.73 -9.49
CA GLY A 108 2.07 -11.47 -10.66
C GLY A 108 3.08 -10.33 -10.50
N TRP A 109 3.25 -9.74 -9.31
CA TRP A 109 4.35 -8.81 -9.08
C TRP A 109 5.69 -9.54 -9.14
N LYS A 110 6.70 -8.87 -9.70
CA LYS A 110 8.10 -9.35 -9.65
C LYS A 110 8.57 -9.38 -8.19
N GLU A 111 9.40 -10.37 -7.86
CA GLU A 111 9.99 -10.56 -6.52
C GLU A 111 10.65 -9.27 -5.98
N THR A 112 11.50 -8.63 -6.79
CA THR A 112 12.19 -7.39 -6.40
C THR A 112 11.22 -6.27 -6.01
N LYS A 113 10.13 -6.09 -6.77
CA LYS A 113 9.10 -5.11 -6.45
C LYS A 113 8.42 -5.41 -5.11
N ILE A 114 8.23 -6.68 -4.77
CA ILE A 114 7.62 -7.09 -3.52
C ILE A 114 8.59 -6.83 -2.36
N VAL A 115 9.87 -7.18 -2.51
CA VAL A 115 10.93 -6.86 -1.52
C VAL A 115 10.98 -5.35 -1.26
N ASP A 116 11.10 -4.54 -2.33
CA ASP A 116 11.17 -3.08 -2.23
C ASP A 116 9.92 -2.50 -1.53
N ALA A 117 8.74 -3.00 -1.87
CA ALA A 117 7.50 -2.57 -1.24
C ALA A 117 7.46 -2.93 0.25
N LEU A 118 7.87 -4.15 0.63
CA LEU A 118 7.89 -4.60 2.03
C LEU A 118 8.90 -3.79 2.85
N HIS A 119 10.09 -3.54 2.32
CA HIS A 119 11.09 -2.66 2.95
C HIS A 119 10.56 -1.24 3.07
N GLY A 120 9.93 -0.73 2.02
CA GLY A 120 9.31 0.59 2.02
C GLY A 120 8.16 0.73 3.02
N TYR A 121 7.34 -0.30 3.21
CA TYR A 121 6.31 -0.31 4.25
C TYR A 121 6.92 -0.31 5.65
N LYS A 122 7.97 -1.13 5.86
CA LYS A 122 8.71 -1.20 7.13
C LYS A 122 9.35 0.15 7.48
N ALA A 123 9.96 0.81 6.50
CA ALA A 123 10.53 2.16 6.63
C ALA A 123 9.46 3.28 6.66
N GLY A 124 8.24 3.01 6.19
CA GLY A 124 7.17 4.00 6.07
C GLY A 124 7.31 4.94 4.86
N THR A 125 8.20 4.62 3.91
CA THR A 125 8.46 5.38 2.68
C THR A 125 7.59 4.93 1.50
N TYR A 126 6.95 3.77 1.59
CA TYR A 126 6.05 3.22 0.57
C TYR A 126 4.62 3.03 1.12
N GLY A 127 3.63 3.15 0.23
CA GLY A 127 2.22 2.92 0.54
C GLY A 127 1.31 4.10 0.25
N GLY A 128 0.02 3.94 0.57
CA GLY A 128 -1.02 4.97 0.44
C GLY A 128 -1.81 5.14 1.73
N SER A 129 -3.13 5.32 1.62
CA SER A 129 -4.03 5.52 2.77
C SER A 129 -3.97 4.42 3.83
N MET A 130 -3.67 3.17 3.44
CA MET A 130 -3.53 2.03 4.35
C MET A 130 -2.08 1.68 4.73
N LYS A 131 -1.13 2.62 4.56
CA LYS A 131 0.29 2.41 4.86
C LYS A 131 0.54 1.95 6.30
N ALA A 132 -0.11 2.57 7.28
CA ALA A 132 0.10 2.25 8.69
C ALA A 132 -0.30 0.81 9.04
N VAL A 133 -1.40 0.33 8.44
CA VAL A 133 -1.86 -1.06 8.60
C VAL A 133 -0.80 -2.03 8.07
N MET A 134 -0.30 -1.79 6.84
CA MET A 134 0.70 -2.69 6.26
C MET A 134 2.04 -2.61 6.99
N LYS A 135 2.45 -1.42 7.46
CA LYS A 135 3.64 -1.26 8.30
C LYS A 135 3.58 -2.14 9.55
N GLY A 136 2.42 -2.21 10.21
CA GLY A 136 2.21 -3.10 11.37
C GLY A 136 2.32 -4.58 11.04
N GLN A 137 1.99 -5.00 9.81
CA GLN A 137 2.11 -6.40 9.39
C GLN A 137 3.57 -6.79 9.10
N VAL A 138 4.38 -5.86 8.61
CA VAL A 138 5.75 -6.15 8.15
C VAL A 138 6.84 -5.71 9.12
N SER A 139 6.52 -4.93 10.16
CA SER A 139 7.50 -4.37 11.08
C SER A 139 8.35 -5.42 11.79
N GLY A 140 7.75 -6.58 12.10
CA GLY A 140 8.41 -7.69 12.77
C GLY A 140 9.12 -8.69 11.85
N LEU A 141 9.06 -8.53 10.52
CA LEU A 141 9.74 -9.44 9.61
C LEU A 141 11.22 -9.08 9.50
N SER A 142 12.09 -10.07 9.59
CA SER A 142 13.50 -9.95 9.19
C SER A 142 13.67 -9.85 7.68
N ASP A 143 14.84 -9.44 7.21
CA ASP A 143 15.10 -9.30 5.77
C ASP A 143 15.03 -10.67 5.07
N ALA A 144 15.51 -11.73 5.73
CA ALA A 144 15.38 -13.10 5.21
C ALA A 144 13.92 -13.57 5.09
N GLU A 145 13.04 -13.14 6.01
CA GLU A 145 11.60 -13.41 5.93
C GLU A 145 10.92 -12.61 4.83
N ILE A 146 11.35 -11.36 4.62
CA ILE A 146 10.87 -10.51 3.52
C ILE A 146 11.24 -11.13 2.18
N ASP A 147 12.50 -11.52 2.00
CA ASP A 147 12.94 -12.18 0.76
C ASP A 147 12.17 -13.49 0.52
N ALA A 148 12.00 -14.30 1.57
CA ALA A 148 11.28 -15.56 1.47
C ALA A 148 9.81 -15.37 1.05
N VAL A 149 9.09 -14.46 1.69
CA VAL A 149 7.68 -14.19 1.35
C VAL A 149 7.54 -13.51 -0.01
N ALA A 150 8.47 -12.62 -0.38
CA ALA A 150 8.47 -11.98 -1.69
C ALA A 150 8.66 -12.99 -2.82
N LYS A 151 9.61 -13.92 -2.64
CA LYS A 151 9.85 -15.03 -3.57
C LYS A 151 8.67 -15.98 -3.68
N TYR A 152 7.92 -16.17 -2.61
CA TYR A 152 6.69 -16.96 -2.65
C TYR A 152 5.59 -16.22 -3.42
N ILE A 153 5.31 -14.96 -3.07
CA ILE A 153 4.26 -14.15 -3.72
C ILE A 153 4.52 -13.98 -5.22
N SER A 154 5.77 -13.84 -5.66
CA SER A 154 6.12 -13.63 -7.07
C SER A 154 5.77 -14.82 -7.98
N LYS A 155 5.50 -15.99 -7.38
CA LYS A 155 5.13 -17.23 -8.08
C LYS A 155 3.62 -17.50 -8.04
N LEU A 156 2.83 -16.64 -7.40
CA LEU A 156 1.37 -16.75 -7.31
C LEU A 156 0.64 -16.10 -8.49
#